data_AF-A0A3M1AC87-F1
#
_entry.id   AF-A0A3M1AC87-F1
#
_cell.length_a   1.000
_cell.length_b   1.000
_cell.length_c   1.000
_cell.angle_alpha   90.00
_cell.angle_beta   90.00
_cell.angle_gamma   90.00
#
_symmetry.space_group_name_H-M   'P 1'
#
loop_
_entity.id
_entity.type
_entity.pdbx_description
1 polymer ?
#
loop_
_entity_poly.entity_id
_entity_poly.type
_entity_poly.pdbx_seq_one_letter_code
_entity_poly.pdbx_strand_id
1 'polypeptide(L)'
;RVKDPETGEGDIEIRIIGKRPGEKQHEELLTSDANLTATPHEKILRAQEARLSQIEVAAMLREIEAAIAAGEPGRFRAVIERWITAPPGPAVQERS
;
A
#
# COMPACT_ATOMS: atom_id res chain seq x y z
N ARG A 1 5.52 39.01 -3.89
CA ARG A 1 6.74 38.24 -3.49
C ARG A 1 6.39 37.40 -2.24
N VAL A 2 7.06 36.27 -1.98
CA VAL A 2 6.86 35.52 -0.71
C VAL A 2 7.33 36.39 0.45
N LYS A 3 6.58 36.39 1.55
CA LYS A 3 6.86 37.17 2.75
C LYS A 3 8.05 36.60 3.50
N ASP A 4 9.03 37.45 3.77
CA ASP A 4 10.21 37.12 4.53
C ASP A 4 9.88 37.08 6.03
N PRO A 5 10.21 36.00 6.75
CA PRO A 5 9.89 35.86 8.16
C PRO A 5 10.74 36.74 9.10
N GLU A 6 11.93 37.17 8.68
CA GLU A 6 12.85 38.00 9.47
C GLU A 6 12.59 39.49 9.23
N THR A 7 12.41 39.89 7.97
CA THR A 7 12.23 41.32 7.61
C THR A 7 10.77 41.73 7.51
N GLY A 8 9.84 40.77 7.39
CA GLY A 8 8.40 41.02 7.28
C GLY A 8 7.96 41.56 5.92
N GLU A 9 8.87 41.76 4.97
CA GLU A 9 8.59 42.28 3.64
C GLU A 9 8.04 41.20 2.70
N GLY A 10 7.13 41.59 1.80
CA GLY A 10 6.52 40.71 0.81
C GLY A 10 5.03 40.46 1.06
N ASP A 11 4.33 40.13 -0.02
CA ASP A 11 2.87 40.16 -0.08
C ASP A 11 2.21 38.81 0.20
N ILE A 12 2.97 37.71 0.10
CA ILE A 12 2.43 36.35 0.14
C ILE A 12 2.97 35.62 1.37
N GLU A 13 2.14 35.52 2.41
CA GLU A 13 2.43 34.76 3.63
C GLU A 13 2.33 33.24 3.38
N ILE A 14 3.26 32.47 3.94
CA ILE A 14 3.19 31.00 3.98
C ILE A 14 2.94 30.56 5.42
N ARG A 15 1.87 29.79 5.65
CA ARG A 15 1.50 29.26 6.96
C ARG A 15 1.58 27.73 6.97
N ILE A 16 2.40 27.18 7.88
CA ILE A 16 2.45 25.73 8.13
C ILE A 16 1.29 25.37 9.06
N ILE A 17 0.27 24.66 8.54
CA ILE A 17 -0.92 24.25 9.32
C ILE A 17 -0.80 22.85 9.94
N GLY A 18 0.36 22.21 9.77
CA GLY A 18 0.56 20.81 10.17
C GLY A 18 -0.09 19.81 9.22
N LYS A 19 0.13 18.53 9.50
CA LYS A 19 -0.39 17.42 8.69
C LYS A 19 -1.83 17.07 9.02
N ARG A 20 -2.55 16.57 8.02
CA ARG A 20 -3.84 15.92 8.21
C ARG A 20 -3.65 14.48 8.73
N PRO A 21 -4.63 13.93 9.46
CA PRO A 21 -4.63 12.50 9.81
C PRO A 21 -4.51 11.65 8.53
N GLY A 22 -3.53 10.74 8.52
CA GLY A 22 -3.24 9.87 7.38
C GLY A 22 -2.25 10.44 6.35
N GLU A 23 -1.79 11.68 6.50
CA GLU A 23 -0.82 12.28 5.57
C GLU A 23 0.60 11.75 5.82
N LYS A 24 1.23 11.19 4.78
CA LYS A 24 2.64 10.76 4.79
C LYS A 24 3.56 11.97 4.60
N GLN A 25 4.73 11.96 5.24
CA GLN A 25 5.74 13.01 5.04
C GLN A 25 6.53 12.83 3.74
N HIS A 26 6.66 11.58 3.30
CA HIS A 26 7.40 11.20 2.12
C HIS A 26 6.62 10.11 1.40
N GLU A 27 6.57 10.21 0.08
CA GLU A 27 6.10 9.12 -0.78
C GLU A 27 7.18 8.06 -0.92
N GLU A 28 6.76 6.82 -1.15
CA GLU A 28 7.68 5.70 -1.39
C GLU A 28 8.21 5.76 -2.83
N LEU A 29 9.53 5.72 -2.99
CA LEU A 29 10.18 5.66 -4.30
C LEU A 29 10.02 4.25 -4.87
N LEU A 30 9.17 4.11 -5.89
CA LEU A 30 8.94 2.82 -6.54
C LEU A 30 10.18 2.27 -7.25
N THR A 31 11.17 3.11 -7.56
CA THR A 31 12.39 2.73 -8.31
C THR A 31 13.32 1.76 -7.56
N SER A 32 13.21 1.66 -6.23
CA SER A 32 14.15 0.92 -5.38
C SER A 32 13.77 -0.52 -5.05
N ASP A 33 12.74 -1.10 -5.67
CA ASP A 33 12.23 -2.42 -5.28
C ASP A 33 12.56 -3.57 -6.24
N ALA A 34 12.84 -4.74 -5.64
CA ALA A 34 13.19 -6.01 -6.30
C ALA A 34 12.07 -6.61 -7.19
N ASN A 35 10.91 -5.97 -7.24
CA ASN A 35 9.69 -6.47 -7.87
C ASN A 35 9.20 -5.57 -9.02
N LEU A 36 10.04 -4.71 -9.60
CA LEU A 36 9.68 -3.96 -10.81
C LEU A 36 10.10 -4.69 -12.09
N THR A 37 9.18 -4.79 -13.05
CA THR A 37 9.45 -5.27 -14.41
C THR A 37 9.41 -4.11 -15.40
N ALA A 38 10.34 -4.08 -16.34
CA ALA A 38 10.27 -3.19 -17.48
C ALA A 38 9.05 -3.49 -18.36
N THR A 39 8.56 -2.46 -19.05
CA THR A 39 7.59 -2.60 -20.14
C THR A 39 8.24 -2.17 -21.45
N PRO A 40 7.62 -2.37 -22.63
CA PRO A 40 8.17 -1.88 -23.89
C PRO A 40 8.42 -0.37 -23.94
N HIS A 41 7.79 0.43 -23.06
CA HIS A 41 7.99 1.86 -22.98
C HIS A 41 8.97 2.22 -21.85
N GLU A 42 10.03 2.94 -22.17
CA GLU A 42 11.18 3.20 -21.29
C GLU A 42 10.84 3.92 -19.98
N LYS A 43 9.76 4.71 -19.96
CA LYS A 43 9.29 5.44 -18.77
C LYS A 43 8.20 4.73 -17.97
N ILE A 44 7.84 3.50 -18.35
CA ILE A 44 6.76 2.76 -17.69
C ILE A 44 7.34 1.47 -17.10
N LEU A 45 7.27 1.39 -15.77
CA LEU A 45 7.64 0.22 -14.99
C LEU A 45 6.36 -0.41 -14.43
N ARG A 46 6.33 -1.75 -14.33
CA ARG A 46 5.21 -2.50 -13.76
C ARG A 46 5.65 -3.18 -12.47
N ALA A 47 4.94 -2.96 -11.37
CA ALA A 47 5.14 -3.74 -10.17
C ALA A 47 4.65 -5.20 -10.38
N GLN A 48 5.45 -6.16 -9.95
CA GLN A 48 5.14 -7.58 -9.84
C GLN A 48 4.99 -7.91 -8.36
N GLU A 49 3.84 -7.55 -7.83
CA GLU A 49 3.49 -7.93 -6.47
C GLU A 49 3.04 -9.38 -6.43
N ALA A 50 3.41 -10.04 -5.34
CA ALA A 50 2.90 -11.35 -5.08
C ALA A 50 1.40 -11.24 -4.78
N ARG A 51 0.63 -12.20 -5.32
CA ARG A 51 -0.83 -12.14 -5.34
C ARG A 51 -1.41 -13.48 -4.92
N LEU A 52 -2.58 -13.44 -4.32
CA LEU A 52 -3.37 -14.63 -4.06
C LEU A 52 -3.88 -15.21 -5.39
N SER A 53 -3.86 -16.54 -5.49
CA SER A 53 -4.58 -17.26 -6.53
C SER A 53 -6.09 -17.07 -6.37
N GLN A 54 -6.84 -17.31 -7.45
CA GLN A 54 -8.30 -17.26 -7.40
C GLN A 54 -8.90 -18.22 -6.37
N ILE A 55 -8.24 -19.37 -6.15
CA ILE A 55 -8.68 -20.38 -5.17
C ILE A 55 -8.53 -19.84 -3.75
N GLU A 56 -7.39 -19.21 -3.46
CA GLU A 56 -7.12 -18.59 -2.16
C GLU A 56 -8.08 -17.43 -1.89
N VAL A 57 -8.33 -16.58 -2.88
CA VAL A 57 -9.34 -15.51 -2.77
C VAL A 57 -10.73 -16.08 -2.50
N ALA A 58 -11.15 -17.10 -3.25
CA ALA A 58 -12.45 -17.72 -3.04
C ALA A 58 -12.56 -18.38 -1.66
N ALA A 59 -11.48 -19.00 -1.16
CA ALA A 59 -11.45 -19.59 0.18
C ALA A 59 -11.56 -18.53 1.27
N MET A 60 -10.80 -17.43 1.16
CA MET A 60 -10.91 -16.29 2.05
C MET A 60 -12.33 -15.74 2.12
N LEU A 61 -12.94 -15.48 0.95
CA LEU A 61 -14.29 -14.89 0.88
C LEU A 61 -15.33 -15.79 1.56
N ARG A 62 -15.29 -17.11 1.32
CA ARG A 62 -16.20 -18.05 1.98
C ARG A 62 -16.06 -18.05 3.50
N GLU A 63 -14.83 -17.94 4.02
CA GLU A 63 -14.61 -17.89 5.46
C GLU A 63 -15.11 -16.59 6.09
N ILE A 64 -14.92 -15.46 5.38
CA ILE A 64 -15.45 -14.16 5.77
C ILE A 64 -16.99 -14.20 5.81
N GLU A 65 -17.62 -14.68 4.75
CA GLU A 65 -19.08 -14.81 4.66
C GLU A 65 -19.63 -15.69 5.80
N ALA A 66 -18.98 -16.81 6.09
CA ALA A 66 -19.38 -17.68 7.19
C ALA A 66 -19.25 -17.00 8.56
N ALA A 67 -18.20 -16.22 8.79
CA ALA A 67 -18.01 -15.47 10.03
C ALA A 67 -19.07 -14.36 10.20
N ILE A 68 -19.42 -13.67 9.12
CA ILE A 68 -20.48 -12.64 9.11
C ILE A 68 -21.84 -13.28 9.39
N ALA A 69 -22.18 -14.36 8.69
CA ALA A 69 -23.47 -15.05 8.86
C ALA A 69 -23.64 -15.61 10.28
N ALA A 70 -22.55 -16.01 10.93
CA ALA A 70 -22.55 -16.49 12.31
C ALA A 70 -22.51 -15.36 13.36
N GLY A 71 -22.29 -14.10 12.95
CA GLY A 71 -22.15 -12.98 13.89
C GLY A 71 -20.88 -13.05 14.75
N GLU A 72 -19.79 -13.61 14.21
CA GLU A 72 -18.54 -13.92 14.92
C GLU A 72 -17.42 -12.93 14.56
N PRO A 73 -17.36 -11.73 15.18
CA PRO A 73 -16.39 -10.69 14.82
C PRO A 73 -14.94 -11.11 15.11
N GLY A 74 -14.70 -11.93 16.13
CA GLY A 74 -13.37 -12.47 16.43
C GLY A 74 -12.85 -13.37 15.31
N ARG A 75 -13.72 -14.24 14.77
CA ARG A 75 -13.39 -15.09 13.63
C ARG A 75 -13.15 -14.26 12.36
N PHE A 76 -13.98 -13.25 12.11
CA PHE A 76 -13.77 -12.33 10.99
C PHE A 76 -12.38 -11.69 11.04
N ARG A 77 -12.01 -11.14 12.20
CA ARG A 77 -10.70 -10.52 12.39
C ARG A 77 -9.55 -11.50 12.19
N ALA A 78 -9.66 -12.72 12.73
CA ALA A 78 -8.65 -13.76 12.57
C ALA A 78 -8.44 -14.17 11.10
N VAL A 79 -9.53 -14.26 10.31
CA VAL A 79 -9.45 -14.54 8.87
C VAL A 79 -8.68 -13.42 8.16
N ILE A 80 -9.03 -12.16 8.43
CA ILE A 80 -8.36 -11.00 7.82
C ILE A 80 -6.86 -10.94 8.21
N GLU A 81 -6.52 -11.12 9.49
CA GLU A 81 -5.14 -11.09 9.97
C GLU A 81 -4.28 -12.19 9.33
N ARG A 82 -4.85 -13.38 9.13
CA ARG A 82 -4.18 -14.50 8.44
C ARG A 82 -3.79 -14.14 7.01
N TRP A 83 -4.68 -13.50 6.25
CA TRP A 83 -4.46 -13.20 4.83
C TRP A 83 -3.66 -11.92 4.58
N ILE A 84 -3.67 -10.96 5.51
CA ILE A 84 -2.86 -9.74 5.43
C ILE A 84 -1.40 -10.00 5.81
N THR A 85 -1.15 -10.95 6.72
CA THR A 85 0.20 -11.19 7.25
C THR A 85 0.94 -12.34 6.54
N ALA A 86 0.21 -13.19 5.81
CA ALA A 86 0.86 -14.24 5.04
C ALA A 86 1.57 -13.63 3.82
N PRO A 87 2.88 -13.89 3.62
CA PRO A 87 3.54 -13.51 2.37
C PRO A 87 2.82 -14.21 1.20
N PRO A 88 2.55 -13.53 0.08
CA PRO A 88 1.81 -14.16 -0.99
C PRO A 88 2.71 -15.18 -1.71
N GLY A 89 2.47 -16.48 -1.50
CA GLY A 89 3.07 -17.58 -2.28
C GLY A 89 4.61 -17.72 -2.23
N PRO A 90 5.16 -18.87 -2.66
CA PRO A 90 6.61 -19.06 -2.65
C PRO A 90 7.27 -18.15 -3.69
N ALA A 91 8.34 -17.46 -3.28
CA ALA A 91 9.27 -16.79 -4.18
C ALA A 91 9.70 -17.79 -5.27
N VAL A 92 9.46 -17.43 -6.53
CA VAL A 92 9.88 -18.22 -7.68
C VAL A 92 11.40 -18.34 -7.62
N GLN A 93 11.90 -19.57 -7.45
CA GLN A 93 13.33 -19.86 -7.53
C GLN A 93 13.79 -19.61 -8.97
N GLU A 94 14.69 -18.65 -9.16
CA GLU A 94 15.42 -18.46 -10.41
C GLU A 94 16.20 -19.75 -10.72
N ARG A 95 15.85 -20.40 -11.83
CA ARG A 95 16.66 -21.49 -12.38
C ARG A 95 17.82 -20.87 -13.16
N SER A 96 19.01 -21.40 -12.85
CA SER A 96 20.31 -21.13 -13.51
C SER A 96 20.31 -21.30 -15.01
#